data_AF-A0A851N0U9-F1
#
_entry.id   AF-A0A851N0U9-F1
#
_cell.length_a   1.000
_cell.length_b   1.000
_cell.length_c   1.000
_cell.angle_alpha   90.00
_cell.angle_beta   90.00
_cell.angle_gamma   90.00
#
_symmetry.space_group_name_H-M   'P 1'
#
loop_
_entity.id
_entity.type
_entity.pdbx_description
1 polymer ?
#
loop_
_entity_poly.entity_id
_entity_poly.type
_entity_poly.pdbx_seq_one_letter_code
_entity_poly.pdbx_strand_id
1 'polypeptide(L)'
;IQLDDVRCRGSERHLWDCRHAGWGRHNCGHNEDVGVICSVPTALPMRLAGGDQCAGRVELFYNGRWGTVCDDSWDLEDAQVVCRSLGCGEALLALSEAQFGPGSGSILLDDVQCQGDEENLLECSHSGIGVHKCQHKEDASVICAGTLAPLSQTSG
;
A
#
# COMPACT_ATOMS: atom_id res chain seq x y z
N ILE A 1 -29.31 -13.96 -16.51
CA ILE A 1 -28.55 -14.27 -15.26
C ILE A 1 -27.79 -15.56 -15.49
N GLN A 2 -26.54 -15.68 -15.02
CA GLN A 2 -25.67 -16.83 -15.37
C GLN A 2 -25.52 -17.85 -14.25
N LEU A 3 -25.47 -17.39 -13.00
CA LEU A 3 -25.30 -18.20 -11.82
C LEU A 3 -26.43 -17.89 -10.83
N ASP A 4 -26.85 -18.92 -10.10
CA ASP A 4 -27.91 -18.90 -9.09
C ASP A 4 -27.51 -19.87 -7.97
N ASP A 5 -27.95 -19.58 -6.75
CA ASP A 5 -27.65 -20.36 -5.54
C ASP A 5 -26.15 -20.63 -5.34
N VAL A 6 -25.30 -19.64 -5.64
CA VAL A 6 -23.83 -19.77 -5.50
C VAL A 6 -23.46 -19.95 -4.03
N ARG A 7 -22.79 -21.06 -3.71
CA ARG A 7 -22.31 -21.42 -2.37
C ARG A 7 -20.83 -21.78 -2.41
N CYS A 8 -19.99 -20.86 -1.99
CA CYS A 8 -18.54 -21.05 -1.88
C CYS A 8 -18.15 -21.59 -0.50
N ARG A 9 -17.04 -22.32 -0.43
CA ARG A 9 -16.36 -22.73 0.81
C ARG A 9 -15.41 -21.65 1.32
N GLY A 10 -14.98 -20.75 0.43
CA GLY A 10 -14.06 -19.64 0.71
C GLY A 10 -12.60 -19.91 0.30
N SER A 11 -12.33 -21.04 -0.36
CA SER A 11 -10.99 -21.40 -0.85
C SER A 11 -10.91 -21.53 -2.37
N GLU A 12 -12.03 -21.34 -3.06
CA GLU A 12 -12.13 -21.32 -4.51
C GLU A 12 -11.36 -20.13 -5.11
N ARG A 13 -10.85 -20.27 -6.33
CA ARG A 13 -10.12 -19.19 -7.03
C ARG A 13 -11.03 -18.31 -7.87
N HIS A 14 -12.15 -18.86 -8.32
CA HIS A 14 -13.13 -18.16 -9.14
C HIS A 14 -14.54 -18.44 -8.64
N LEU A 15 -15.47 -17.53 -8.91
CA LEU A 15 -16.87 -17.65 -8.48
C LEU A 15 -17.56 -18.87 -9.12
N TRP A 16 -17.19 -19.24 -10.35
CA TRP A 16 -17.74 -20.42 -11.04
C TRP A 16 -17.15 -21.75 -10.56
N ASP A 17 -16.09 -21.73 -9.74
CA ASP A 17 -15.57 -22.94 -9.10
C ASP A 17 -16.42 -23.33 -7.87
N CYS A 18 -17.22 -22.39 -7.35
CA CYS A 18 -18.11 -22.62 -6.22
C CYS A 18 -19.27 -23.56 -6.60
N ARG A 19 -19.95 -24.13 -5.60
CA ARG A 19 -21.15 -24.93 -5.88
C ARG A 19 -22.28 -24.01 -6.36
N HIS A 20 -22.91 -24.33 -7.48
CA HIS A 20 -24.07 -23.62 -8.02
C HIS A 20 -25.01 -24.58 -8.77
N ALA A 21 -26.18 -24.10 -9.21
CA ALA A 21 -27.23 -24.92 -9.84
C ALA A 21 -26.97 -25.36 -11.31
N GLY A 22 -25.84 -24.95 -11.89
CA GLY A 22 -25.51 -25.05 -13.32
C GLY A 22 -25.63 -23.72 -14.07
N TRP A 23 -24.94 -23.59 -15.21
CA TRP A 23 -24.92 -22.36 -16.01
C TRP A 23 -26.29 -22.08 -16.65
N GLY A 24 -26.77 -20.84 -16.53
CA GLY A 24 -28.05 -20.40 -17.11
C GLY A 24 -29.29 -21.07 -16.52
N ARG A 25 -29.13 -21.90 -15.48
CA ARG A 25 -30.23 -22.57 -14.78
C ARG A 25 -30.54 -21.78 -13.51
N HIS A 26 -31.49 -20.86 -13.62
CA HIS A 26 -31.89 -19.96 -12.55
C HIS A 26 -33.40 -19.72 -12.55
N ASN A 27 -33.94 -19.27 -11.41
CA ASN A 27 -35.29 -18.69 -11.34
C ASN A 27 -35.26 -17.19 -11.01
N CYS A 28 -34.08 -16.59 -10.90
CA CYS A 28 -33.91 -15.17 -10.60
C CYS A 28 -34.34 -14.23 -11.74
N GLY A 29 -34.77 -13.03 -11.36
CA GLY A 29 -34.88 -11.84 -12.21
C GLY A 29 -33.74 -10.83 -11.97
N HIS A 30 -33.61 -9.82 -12.82
CA HIS A 30 -32.54 -8.80 -12.69
C HIS A 30 -32.68 -7.92 -11.45
N ASN A 31 -33.84 -7.91 -10.81
CA ASN A 31 -34.06 -7.29 -9.51
C ASN A 31 -33.40 -8.06 -8.35
N GLU A 32 -32.79 -9.22 -8.63
CA GLU A 32 -32.07 -10.07 -7.67
C GLU A 32 -30.56 -10.09 -7.98
N ASP A 33 -30.08 -9.24 -8.89
CA ASP A 33 -28.66 -9.12 -9.20
C ASP A 33 -27.88 -8.69 -7.94
N VAL A 34 -26.78 -9.40 -7.66
CA VAL A 34 -25.94 -9.18 -6.48
C VAL A 34 -24.72 -8.32 -6.82
N GLY A 35 -24.38 -7.42 -5.90
CA GLY A 35 -23.12 -6.68 -5.93
C GLY A 35 -22.23 -7.08 -4.76
N VAL A 36 -20.93 -6.89 -4.90
CA VAL A 36 -19.95 -7.04 -3.82
C VAL A 36 -19.16 -5.74 -3.65
N ILE A 37 -18.84 -5.42 -2.40
CA ILE A 37 -17.86 -4.38 -2.06
C ILE A 37 -16.70 -5.11 -1.41
N CYS A 38 -15.53 -5.04 -2.04
CA CYS A 38 -14.31 -5.61 -1.48
C CYS A 38 -13.68 -4.60 -0.51
N SER A 39 -13.14 -5.09 0.61
CA SER A 39 -12.16 -4.30 1.36
C SER A 39 -10.93 -4.12 0.47
N VAL A 40 -10.65 -2.89 0.08
CA VAL A 40 -9.32 -2.54 -0.42
C VAL A 40 -8.38 -2.64 0.78
N PRO A 41 -7.18 -3.26 0.66
CA PRO A 41 -6.21 -3.22 1.74
C PRO A 41 -6.02 -1.76 2.15
N THR A 42 -6.34 -1.45 3.41
CA THR A 42 -6.20 -0.08 3.92
C THR A 42 -4.74 0.33 3.98
N ALA A 43 -3.80 -0.62 4.00
CA ALA A 43 -2.37 -0.42 3.90
C ALA A 43 -1.71 -1.49 3.00
N LEU A 44 -0.67 -1.09 2.26
CA LEU A 44 0.22 -2.02 1.57
C LEU A 44 1.40 -2.37 2.47
N PRO A 45 1.91 -3.63 2.44
CA PRO A 45 3.17 -3.95 3.09
C PRO A 45 4.27 -3.03 2.55
N MET A 46 5.05 -2.44 3.46
CA MET A 46 6.10 -1.47 3.16
C MET A 46 7.45 -1.97 3.67
N ARG A 47 8.53 -1.60 2.98
CA ARG A 47 9.91 -1.80 3.47
C ARG A 47 10.80 -0.65 3.05
N LEU A 48 11.95 -0.55 3.71
CA LEU A 48 13.06 0.29 3.29
C LEU A 48 14.16 -0.56 2.64
N ALA A 49 14.65 -0.11 1.49
CA ALA A 49 15.67 -0.81 0.70
C ALA A 49 16.90 0.08 0.47
N GLY A 50 18.07 -0.54 0.25
CA GLY A 50 19.33 0.19 0.00
C GLY A 50 20.02 0.75 1.25
N GLY A 51 19.38 0.69 2.42
CA GLY A 51 19.95 1.05 3.72
C GLY A 51 19.69 -0.03 4.77
N ASP A 52 19.05 0.33 5.87
CA ASP A 52 18.67 -0.56 6.98
C ASP A 52 17.14 -0.54 7.23
N GLN A 53 16.71 -1.07 8.38
CA GLN A 53 15.29 -1.19 8.73
C GLN A 53 14.55 0.15 8.96
N CYS A 54 15.28 1.24 9.22
CA CYS A 54 14.75 2.57 9.50
C CYS A 54 15.35 3.68 8.64
N ALA A 55 16.14 3.33 7.62
CA ALA A 55 16.66 4.24 6.63
C ALA A 55 16.76 3.56 5.26
N GLY A 56 16.19 4.16 4.22
CA GLY A 56 16.27 3.60 2.87
C GLY A 56 15.23 4.15 1.89
N ARG A 57 15.30 3.64 0.66
CA ARG A 57 14.28 3.85 -0.39
C ARG A 57 12.97 3.20 0.02
N VAL A 58 11.86 3.93 -0.16
CA VAL A 58 10.52 3.45 0.18
C VAL A 58 10.02 2.50 -0.91
N GLU A 59 9.66 1.28 -0.51
CA GLU A 59 9.04 0.31 -1.42
C GLU A 59 7.73 -0.24 -0.84
N LEU A 60 6.70 -0.33 -1.68
CA LEU A 60 5.38 -0.86 -1.35
C LEU A 60 5.14 -2.17 -2.10
N PHE A 61 4.47 -3.13 -1.45
CA PHE A 61 4.12 -4.42 -2.07
C PHE A 61 2.70 -4.37 -2.62
N TYR A 62 2.58 -4.36 -3.95
CA TYR A 62 1.30 -4.30 -4.65
C TYR A 62 1.24 -5.38 -5.74
N ASN A 63 0.12 -6.10 -5.83
CA ASN A 63 -0.12 -7.15 -6.84
C ASN A 63 1.03 -8.18 -6.97
N GLY A 64 1.60 -8.60 -5.84
CA GLY A 64 2.63 -9.64 -5.80
C GLY A 64 4.03 -9.15 -6.13
N ARG A 65 4.26 -7.84 -6.25
CA ARG A 65 5.56 -7.24 -6.60
C ARG A 65 5.86 -6.04 -5.72
N TRP A 66 7.15 -5.79 -5.50
CA TRP A 66 7.63 -4.54 -4.90
C TRP A 66 7.70 -3.46 -5.97
N GLY A 67 7.30 -2.24 -5.61
CA GLY A 67 7.47 -1.04 -6.41
C GLY A 67 7.84 0.16 -5.54
N THR A 68 8.26 1.26 -6.17
CA THR A 68 8.84 2.43 -5.49
C THR A 68 7.84 3.59 -5.38
N VAL A 69 8.23 4.66 -4.70
CA VAL A 69 7.46 5.91 -4.58
C VAL A 69 8.28 7.03 -5.23
N CYS A 70 7.65 7.91 -6.00
CA CYS A 70 8.32 9.08 -6.58
C CYS A 70 8.57 10.17 -5.52
N ASP A 71 9.64 10.94 -5.70
CA ASP A 71 10.03 12.06 -4.84
C ASP A 71 9.37 13.40 -5.19
N ASP A 72 8.55 13.46 -6.25
CA ASP A 72 7.75 14.65 -6.58
C ASP A 72 6.78 14.95 -5.42
N SER A 73 6.90 16.16 -4.86
CA SER A 73 6.21 16.63 -3.65
C SER A 73 6.60 15.92 -2.33
N TRP A 74 7.58 15.01 -2.35
CA TRP A 74 7.97 14.22 -1.18
C TRP A 74 8.59 15.05 -0.06
N ASP A 75 7.94 15.07 1.10
CA ASP A 75 8.35 15.87 2.25
C ASP A 75 8.43 15.11 3.58
N LEU A 76 8.66 15.83 4.68
CA LEU A 76 8.85 15.24 6.00
C LEU A 76 7.57 14.61 6.56
N GLU A 77 6.41 15.08 6.13
CA GLU A 77 5.10 14.65 6.57
C GLU A 77 4.78 13.30 5.90
N ASP A 78 5.14 13.14 4.62
CA ASP A 78 5.14 11.84 3.95
C ASP A 78 6.11 10.85 4.62
N ALA A 79 7.32 11.32 4.92
CA ALA A 79 8.32 10.51 5.60
C ALA A 79 7.86 10.11 7.01
N GLN A 80 7.13 10.98 7.72
CA GLN A 80 6.60 10.70 9.05
C GLN A 80 5.60 9.54 9.02
N VAL A 81 4.72 9.51 8.01
CA VAL A 81 3.81 8.38 7.81
C VAL A 81 4.61 7.09 7.63
N VAL A 82 5.64 7.07 6.78
CA VAL A 82 6.53 5.90 6.59
C VAL A 82 7.18 5.46 7.89
N CYS A 83 7.85 6.38 8.60
CA CYS A 83 8.60 6.08 9.81
C CYS A 83 7.69 5.56 10.93
N ARG A 84 6.48 6.11 11.04
CA ARG A 84 5.46 5.66 11.99
C ARG A 84 4.90 4.29 11.62
N SER A 85 4.52 4.06 10.36
CA SER A 85 4.00 2.75 9.90
C SER A 85 5.01 1.62 10.10
N LEU A 86 6.31 1.91 10.01
CA LEU A 86 7.40 0.95 10.23
C LEU A 86 7.83 0.83 11.71
N GLY A 87 7.30 1.66 12.61
CA GLY A 87 7.67 1.65 14.03
C GLY A 87 9.09 2.19 14.30
N CYS A 88 9.61 3.03 13.41
CA CYS A 88 10.96 3.60 13.48
C CYS A 88 11.03 4.96 14.19
N GLY A 89 9.91 5.42 14.76
CA GLY A 89 9.79 6.70 15.44
C GLY A 89 9.60 7.87 14.48
N GLU A 90 10.15 9.03 14.84
CA GLU A 90 10.04 10.26 14.06
C GLU A 90 10.86 10.19 12.75
N ALA A 91 10.36 10.84 11.70
CA ALA A 91 11.11 11.12 10.49
C ALA A 91 12.16 12.19 10.76
N LEU A 92 13.40 11.90 10.36
CA LEU A 92 14.50 12.85 10.43
C LEU A 92 14.73 13.52 9.08
N LEU A 93 14.62 12.76 7.98
CA LEU A 93 14.85 13.24 6.63
C LEU A 93 13.90 12.58 5.62
N ALA A 94 13.39 13.40 4.71
CA ALA A 94 12.80 13.01 3.43
C ALA A 94 13.84 13.29 2.34
N LEU A 95 14.21 12.27 1.58
CA LEU A 95 15.30 12.35 0.59
C LEU A 95 14.77 12.04 -0.81
N SER A 96 15.23 12.84 -1.77
CA SER A 96 14.93 12.74 -3.20
C SER A 96 16.13 12.21 -4.00
N GLU A 97 16.01 12.14 -5.31
CA GLU A 97 17.05 11.81 -6.28
C GLU A 97 17.68 10.41 -6.03
N ALA A 98 16.88 9.47 -5.55
CA ALA A 98 17.28 8.08 -5.30
C ALA A 98 18.57 7.96 -4.45
N GLN A 99 18.70 8.72 -3.35
CA GLN A 99 19.89 8.71 -2.49
C GLN A 99 20.31 7.31 -2.00
N PHE A 100 19.35 6.41 -1.75
CA PHE A 100 19.60 5.01 -1.37
C PHE A 100 19.68 4.06 -2.59
N GLY A 101 19.99 4.62 -3.75
CA GLY A 101 20.02 3.96 -5.04
C GLY A 101 18.64 3.86 -5.70
N PRO A 102 18.58 3.81 -7.03
CA PRO A 102 17.33 3.59 -7.76
C PRO A 102 16.79 2.20 -7.48
N GLY A 103 15.47 2.08 -7.41
CA GLY A 103 14.78 0.82 -7.38
C GLY A 103 14.60 0.22 -8.79
N SER A 104 13.64 -0.69 -8.89
CA SER A 104 13.30 -1.35 -10.14
C SER A 104 11.83 -1.76 -10.13
N GLY A 105 11.27 -2.00 -11.30
CA GLY A 105 9.88 -2.42 -11.44
C GLY A 105 8.95 -1.23 -11.67
N SER A 106 7.82 -1.21 -10.98
CA SER A 106 6.83 -0.13 -11.11
C SER A 106 7.06 0.94 -10.06
N ILE A 107 6.91 2.21 -10.44
CA ILE A 107 6.71 3.30 -9.49
C ILE A 107 5.21 3.32 -9.18
N LEU A 108 4.87 3.16 -7.90
CA LEU A 108 3.50 2.92 -7.45
C LEU A 108 2.78 4.20 -7.07
N LEU A 109 3.45 5.15 -6.44
CA LEU A 109 2.87 6.42 -6.01
C LEU A 109 3.68 7.60 -6.51
N ASP A 110 2.99 8.71 -6.75
CA ASP A 110 3.49 9.99 -7.25
C ASP A 110 2.63 11.12 -6.67
N ASP A 111 3.21 12.31 -6.53
CA ASP A 111 2.63 13.50 -5.88
C ASP A 111 2.00 13.18 -4.51
N VAL A 112 2.68 12.37 -3.70
CA VAL A 112 2.22 12.01 -2.35
C VAL A 112 2.25 13.26 -1.49
N GLN A 113 1.14 13.53 -0.79
CA GLN A 113 0.96 14.69 0.08
C GLN A 113 0.16 14.25 1.31
N CYS A 114 0.87 13.87 2.35
CA CYS A 114 0.34 13.51 3.66
C CYS A 114 0.18 14.75 4.56
N GLN A 115 -0.67 14.63 5.58
CA GLN A 115 -0.71 15.54 6.73
C GLN A 115 0.23 15.09 7.86
N GLY A 116 0.67 13.82 7.82
CA GLY A 116 1.59 13.21 8.77
C GLY A 116 0.92 12.31 9.81
N ASP A 117 -0.41 12.26 9.83
CA ASP A 117 -1.20 11.45 10.76
C ASP A 117 -1.96 10.30 10.10
N GLU A 118 -1.80 10.09 8.79
CA GLU A 118 -2.32 8.95 8.02
C GLU A 118 -1.66 7.63 8.40
N GLU A 119 -2.43 6.53 8.50
CA GLU A 119 -1.90 5.23 8.93
C GLU A 119 -0.89 4.64 7.94
N ASN A 120 -0.98 5.04 6.66
CA ASN A 120 -0.09 4.63 5.58
C ASN A 120 -0.24 5.54 4.35
N LEU A 121 0.71 5.41 3.40
CA LEU A 121 0.80 6.28 2.22
C LEU A 121 -0.40 6.20 1.24
N LEU A 122 -1.24 5.16 1.29
CA LEU A 122 -2.45 5.09 0.44
C LEU A 122 -3.60 5.96 0.96
N GLU A 123 -3.54 6.42 2.21
CA GLU A 123 -4.54 7.32 2.78
C GLU A 123 -4.22 8.79 2.49
N CYS A 124 -2.97 9.09 2.15
CA CYS A 124 -2.55 10.42 1.74
C CYS A 124 -3.10 10.77 0.35
N SER A 125 -3.19 12.07 0.06
CA SER A 125 -3.48 12.50 -1.31
C SER A 125 -2.34 12.06 -2.24
N HIS A 126 -2.68 11.48 -3.39
CA HIS A 126 -1.70 11.02 -4.38
C HIS A 126 -2.34 10.93 -5.78
N SER A 127 -1.52 10.90 -6.84
CA SER A 127 -1.99 10.85 -8.24
C SER A 127 -2.71 9.54 -8.64
N GLY A 128 -2.64 8.50 -7.80
CA GLY A 128 -3.26 7.19 -8.00
C GLY A 128 -2.23 6.11 -8.29
N ILE A 129 -2.54 4.85 -7.94
CA ILE A 129 -1.57 3.76 -8.06
C ILE A 129 -1.11 3.57 -9.51
N GLY A 130 0.19 3.68 -9.76
CA GLY A 130 0.82 3.53 -11.07
C GLY A 130 0.62 4.71 -12.02
N VAL A 131 0.04 5.81 -11.55
CA VAL A 131 -0.12 7.05 -12.31
C VAL A 131 1.03 7.97 -11.92
N HIS A 132 2.07 8.03 -12.77
CA HIS A 132 3.25 8.84 -12.50
C HIS A 132 3.94 9.31 -13.78
N LYS A 133 4.84 10.30 -13.66
CA LYS A 133 5.76 10.70 -14.76
C LYS A 133 7.23 10.48 -14.44
N CYS A 134 7.52 9.97 -13.25
CA CYS A 134 8.86 9.78 -12.74
C CYS A 134 9.62 8.61 -13.35
N GLN A 135 10.94 8.66 -13.18
CA GLN A 135 11.91 7.60 -13.44
C GLN A 135 12.53 7.14 -12.11
N HIS A 136 13.18 5.98 -12.06
CA HIS A 136 13.78 5.47 -10.81
C HIS A 136 14.91 6.33 -10.22
N LYS A 137 15.40 7.34 -10.95
CA LYS A 137 16.31 8.35 -10.38
C LYS A 137 15.58 9.30 -9.41
N GLU A 138 14.25 9.33 -9.47
CA GLU A 138 13.32 10.13 -8.65
C GLU A 138 12.66 9.24 -7.57
N ASP A 139 13.28 8.11 -7.20
CA ASP A 139 12.72 7.25 -6.15
C ASP A 139 12.96 7.89 -4.76
N ALA A 140 11.88 8.09 -4.02
CA ALA A 140 11.87 8.67 -2.69
C ALA A 140 12.50 7.76 -1.62
N SER A 141 13.15 8.37 -0.64
CA SER A 141 13.77 7.70 0.49
C SER A 141 13.51 8.43 1.80
N VAL A 142 13.70 7.72 2.92
CA VAL A 142 13.56 8.29 4.27
C VAL A 142 14.74 7.92 5.15
N ILE A 143 15.00 8.75 6.16
CA ILE A 143 15.77 8.39 7.34
C ILE A 143 14.91 8.70 8.56
N CYS A 144 14.62 7.67 9.34
CA CYS A 144 13.89 7.77 10.60
C CYS A 144 14.86 7.83 11.79
N ALA A 145 14.35 8.16 12.97
CA ALA A 145 15.14 8.21 14.20
C ALA A 145 15.74 6.84 14.58
N GLY A 146 15.11 5.74 14.14
CA GLY A 146 15.58 4.39 14.43
C GLY A 146 15.43 3.99 15.90
N THR A 147 14.74 4.83 16.69
CA THR A 147 14.48 4.59 18.09
C THR A 147 13.13 3.90 18.23
N LEU A 148 13.14 2.65 18.69
CA LEU A 148 12.02 2.12 19.46
C LEU A 148 11.77 3.13 20.58
N ALA A 149 10.65 3.85 20.54
CA ALA A 149 10.26 4.72 21.63
C ALA A 149 10.39 3.92 22.94
N PRO A 150 11.03 4.46 23.99
CA PRO A 150 11.17 3.72 25.23
C PRO A 150 9.75 3.38 25.72
N LEU A 151 9.47 2.08 25.92
CA LEU A 151 8.33 1.67 26.73
C LEU A 151 8.38 2.53 27.98
N SER A 152 7.27 3.21 28.26
CA SER A 152 7.08 3.98 29.48
C SER A 152 7.49 3.12 30.67
N GLN A 153 8.70 3.37 31.18
CA GLN A 153 9.06 2.94 32.52
C GLN A 153 8.20 3.76 33.46
N THR A 154 7.05 3.20 33.83
CA THR A 154 6.34 3.62 35.04
C THR A 154 7.18 3.14 36.22
N SER A 155 8.14 3.98 36.61
CA SER A 155 8.72 3.95 37.96
C SER A 155 7.72 4.59 38.91
N GLY A 156 7.21 3.81 39.86
CA GLY A 156 6.30 4.23 40.92
C GLY A 156 5.66 3.05 41.62
#